data_AF-A0AA36DC00-F1
#
_entry.id   AF-A0AA36DC00-F1
#
_cell.length_a   1.000
_cell.length_b   1.000
_cell.length_c   1.000
_cell.angle_alpha   90.00
_cell.angle_beta   90.00
_cell.angle_gamma   90.00
#
_symmetry.space_group_name_H-M   'P 1'
#
loop_
_entity.id
_entity.type
_entity.pdbx_description
1 polymer ?
#
loop_
_entity_poly.entity_id
_entity_poly.type
_entity_poly.pdbx_seq_one_letter_code
_entity_poly.pdbx_strand_id
1 'polypeptide(L)'
;MAALMCYLYNETKFKEAGRQILKECHDVRFCAAKNEYGSIKHIRRKFNLQPDDWSLIMISRDPVDRFLSGFVDKCIRKPKGDGYCNGCGRNMTCFLISEYNRIKRQIEEDRFPRTFDDRHFFPQSWRCNLNQERQRYNVLHYSSDASGAFLDSLIPHLQAQQVPTSSIKFIRDQLSDGRTVHSTVDSSARQFLEKRLRSSPFLMEYVVRIFYSDFKYFKFPLPNGFQ
;
A
#
# COMPACT_ATOMS: atom_id res chain seq x y z
N MET A 1 1.47 6.19 -5.91
CA MET A 1 0.07 6.09 -6.39
C MET A 1 -0.74 7.36 -6.25
N ALA A 2 -0.84 8.00 -5.08
CA ALA A 2 -1.44 9.34 -4.99
C ALA A 2 -0.79 10.32 -5.99
N ALA A 3 0.52 10.20 -6.17
CA ALA A 3 1.32 10.89 -7.18
C ALA A 3 0.84 10.71 -8.63
N LEU A 4 0.48 9.48 -9.01
CA LEU A 4 -0.02 9.18 -10.36
C LEU A 4 -1.38 9.87 -10.59
N MET A 5 -2.28 9.78 -9.60
CA MET A 5 -3.57 10.46 -9.67
C MET A 5 -3.42 11.98 -9.61
N CYS A 6 -2.40 12.48 -8.92
CA CYS A 6 -2.04 13.90 -8.88
C CYS A 6 -1.54 14.40 -10.25
N TYR A 7 -0.70 13.61 -10.92
CA TYR A 7 -0.29 13.86 -12.30
C TYR A 7 -1.49 13.94 -13.23
N LEU A 8 -2.36 12.92 -13.23
CA LEU A 8 -3.56 12.88 -14.09
C LEU A 8 -4.58 13.98 -13.77
N TYR A 9 -4.60 14.47 -12.53
CA TYR A 9 -5.48 15.58 -12.13
C TYR A 9 -5.05 16.92 -12.72
N ASN A 10 -3.73 17.18 -12.85
CA ASN A 10 -3.22 18.39 -13.49
C ASN A 10 -1.79 18.18 -14.02
N GLU A 11 -1.70 17.65 -15.25
CA GLU A 11 -0.42 17.27 -15.85
C GLU A 11 0.52 18.46 -16.03
N THR A 12 -0.02 19.59 -16.51
CA THR A 12 0.75 20.81 -16.78
C THR A 12 1.44 21.30 -15.51
N LYS A 13 0.68 21.53 -14.44
CA LYS A 13 1.26 22.01 -13.17
C LYS A 13 2.19 20.98 -12.53
N PHE A 14 1.90 19.70 -12.67
CA PHE A 14 2.77 18.64 -12.14
C PHE A 14 4.15 18.66 -12.83
N LYS A 15 4.17 18.79 -14.17
CA LYS A 15 5.41 18.86 -14.97
C LYS A 15 6.16 20.18 -14.76
N GLU A 16 5.47 21.32 -14.79
CA GLU A 16 6.08 22.65 -14.58
C GLU A 16 6.73 22.78 -13.20
N ALA A 17 6.15 22.16 -12.18
CA ALA A 17 6.72 22.12 -10.84
C ALA A 17 7.86 21.08 -10.68
N GLY A 18 8.30 20.43 -11.76
CA GLY A 18 9.39 19.46 -11.76
C GLY A 18 9.12 18.22 -10.90
N ARG A 19 7.84 17.85 -10.71
CA ARG A 19 7.46 16.76 -9.82
C ARG A 19 7.71 15.40 -10.49
N GLN A 20 8.03 14.41 -9.67
CA GLN A 20 8.28 13.04 -10.13
C GLN A 20 7.39 12.06 -9.38
N ILE A 21 6.77 11.11 -10.10
CA ILE A 21 5.78 10.19 -9.51
C ILE A 21 6.37 9.36 -8.36
N LEU A 22 7.63 8.92 -8.50
CA LEU A 22 8.31 8.09 -7.51
C LEU A 22 8.88 8.87 -6.30
N LYS A 23 8.94 10.20 -6.39
CA LYS A 23 9.49 11.08 -5.34
C LYS A 23 8.43 11.72 -4.46
N GLU A 24 7.18 11.77 -4.93
CA GLU A 24 6.03 12.13 -4.10
C GLU A 24 5.90 11.18 -2.90
N CYS A 25 5.88 11.75 -1.70
CA CYS A 25 5.66 11.02 -0.46
C CYS A 25 4.85 11.88 0.52
N HIS A 26 4.57 11.36 1.72
CA HIS A 26 3.77 12.06 2.72
C HIS A 26 4.25 13.49 3.03
N ASP A 27 5.58 13.69 3.04
CA ASP A 27 6.19 14.97 3.43
C ASP A 27 6.22 15.99 2.28
N VAL A 28 6.05 15.54 1.03
CA VAL A 28 6.08 16.38 -0.18
C VAL A 28 4.92 16.00 -1.11
N ARG A 29 3.69 16.36 -0.73
CA ARG A 29 2.46 16.03 -1.48
C ARG A 29 1.95 17.20 -2.33
N PHE A 30 2.16 17.15 -3.65
CA PHE A 30 1.78 18.26 -4.54
C PHE A 30 0.26 18.51 -4.63
N CYS A 31 -0.53 17.44 -4.59
CA CYS A 31 -1.99 17.51 -4.63
C CYS A 31 -2.67 17.26 -3.27
N ALA A 32 -1.95 17.45 -2.17
CA ALA A 32 -2.54 17.34 -0.83
C ALA A 32 -3.85 18.14 -0.74
N ALA A 33 -4.90 17.48 -0.26
CA ALA A 33 -6.25 18.05 -0.12
C ALA A 33 -6.91 18.58 -1.42
N LYS A 34 -6.31 18.39 -2.59
CA LYS A 34 -6.91 18.79 -3.90
C LYS A 34 -7.66 17.64 -4.55
N ASN A 35 -7.02 16.46 -4.63
CA ASN A 35 -7.58 15.26 -5.27
C ASN A 35 -7.53 14.02 -4.35
N GLU A 36 -7.45 14.24 -3.04
CA GLU A 36 -7.41 13.20 -2.02
C GLU A 36 -8.70 13.20 -1.21
N TYR A 37 -9.28 12.03 -0.97
CA TYR A 37 -10.56 11.89 -0.27
C TYR A 37 -10.54 10.70 0.69
N GLY A 38 -11.19 10.85 1.84
CA GLY A 38 -11.26 9.82 2.87
C GLY A 38 -12.40 8.82 2.70
N SER A 39 -13.30 9.02 1.74
CA SER A 39 -14.46 8.15 1.53
C SER A 39 -14.98 8.21 0.09
N ILE A 40 -15.31 7.04 -0.47
CA ILE A 40 -15.97 6.94 -1.79
C ILE A 40 -17.33 7.64 -1.78
N LYS A 41 -18.08 7.53 -0.67
CA LYS A 41 -19.38 8.20 -0.50
C LYS A 41 -19.26 9.72 -0.63
N HIS A 42 -18.18 10.29 -0.11
CA HIS A 42 -17.90 11.71 -0.25
C HIS A 42 -17.60 12.06 -1.72
N ILE A 43 -16.78 11.28 -2.41
CA ILE A 43 -16.44 11.50 -3.82
C ILE A 43 -17.71 11.47 -4.70
N ARG A 44 -18.55 10.44 -4.55
CA ARG A 44 -19.81 10.31 -5.32
C ARG A 44 -20.72 11.53 -5.15
N ARG A 45 -20.89 12.00 -3.92
CA ARG A 45 -21.70 13.19 -3.63
C ARG A 45 -21.09 14.46 -4.22
N LYS A 46 -19.78 14.65 -4.06
CA LYS A 46 -19.09 15.87 -4.51
C LYS A 46 -19.14 16.04 -6.02
N PHE A 47 -19.04 14.96 -6.77
CA PHE A 47 -18.97 14.97 -8.24
C PHE A 47 -20.24 14.44 -8.92
N ASN A 48 -21.31 14.17 -8.16
CA ASN A 48 -22.56 13.58 -8.66
C ASN A 48 -22.34 12.34 -9.54
N LEU A 49 -21.43 11.44 -9.12
CA LEU A 49 -21.05 10.27 -9.90
C LEU A 49 -22.04 9.12 -9.71
N GLN A 50 -22.49 8.53 -10.81
CA GLN A 50 -23.19 7.24 -10.79
C GLN A 50 -22.19 6.09 -10.62
N PRO A 51 -22.65 4.90 -10.21
CA PRO A 51 -21.78 3.75 -10.08
C PRO A 51 -20.94 3.42 -11.32
N ASP A 52 -21.50 3.52 -12.52
CA ASP A 52 -20.85 3.00 -13.73
C ASP A 52 -20.05 4.06 -14.51
N ASP A 53 -20.08 5.32 -14.06
CA ASP A 53 -19.39 6.44 -14.72
C ASP A 53 -17.86 6.41 -14.52
N TRP A 54 -17.37 5.55 -13.64
CA TRP A 54 -15.98 5.61 -13.18
C TRP A 54 -15.46 4.26 -12.71
N SER A 55 -14.17 4.07 -12.92
CA SER A 55 -13.46 2.88 -12.48
C SER A 55 -12.77 3.09 -11.13
N LEU A 56 -12.81 2.06 -10.30
CA LEU A 56 -12.05 1.99 -9.05
C LEU A 56 -10.89 1.03 -9.24
N ILE A 57 -9.67 1.53 -9.11
CA ILE A 57 -8.49 0.69 -9.01
C ILE A 57 -7.97 0.67 -7.57
N MET A 58 -7.56 -0.50 -7.12
CA MET A 58 -6.85 -0.66 -5.87
C MET A 58 -5.52 -1.32 -6.15
N ILE A 59 -4.45 -0.79 -5.57
CA ILE A 59 -3.16 -1.45 -5.64
C ILE A 59 -2.92 -2.20 -4.37
N SER A 60 -2.73 -3.50 -4.51
CA SER A 60 -2.34 -4.38 -3.42
C SER A 60 -0.89 -4.81 -3.60
N ARG A 61 -0.30 -5.29 -2.50
CA ARG A 61 1.05 -5.86 -2.47
C ARG A 61 0.99 -7.14 -1.68
N ASP A 62 1.85 -8.10 -2.02
CA ASP A 62 1.98 -9.35 -1.27
C ASP A 62 2.08 -9.05 0.23
N PRO A 63 1.26 -9.68 1.09
CA PRO A 63 1.22 -9.32 2.51
C PRO A 63 2.54 -9.52 3.26
N VAL A 64 3.32 -10.54 2.90
CA VAL A 64 4.64 -10.79 3.50
C VAL A 64 5.61 -9.67 3.13
N ASP A 65 5.67 -9.33 1.84
CA ASP A 65 6.54 -8.26 1.34
C ASP A 65 6.13 -6.89 1.89
N ARG A 66 4.81 -6.63 1.98
CA ARG A 66 4.28 -5.42 2.61
C ARG A 66 4.70 -5.31 4.07
N PHE A 67 4.55 -6.38 4.86
CA PHE A 67 4.99 -6.41 6.25
C PHE A 67 6.48 -6.12 6.38
N LEU A 68 7.32 -6.84 5.64
CA LEU A 68 8.78 -6.70 5.70
C LEU A 68 9.22 -5.28 5.29
N SER A 69 8.62 -4.72 4.23
CA SER A 69 8.89 -3.35 3.80
C SER A 69 8.49 -2.32 4.87
N GLY A 70 7.31 -2.49 5.47
CA GLY A 70 6.85 -1.64 6.57
C GLY A 70 7.76 -1.72 7.79
N PHE A 71 8.15 -2.92 8.20
CA PHE A 71 8.98 -3.14 9.38
C PHE A 71 10.39 -2.57 9.20
N VAL A 72 11.00 -2.78 8.03
CA VAL A 72 12.32 -2.22 7.73
C VAL A 72 12.27 -0.69 7.67
N ASP A 73 11.29 -0.10 6.98
CA ASP A 73 11.20 1.36 6.87
C ASP A 73 10.86 2.01 8.23
N LYS A 74 9.86 1.48 8.95
CA LYS A 74 9.28 2.13 10.13
C LYS A 74 9.90 1.73 11.46
N CYS A 75 10.40 0.50 11.60
CA CYS A 75 11.00 0.03 12.86
C CYS A 75 12.52 0.06 12.84
N ILE A 76 13.14 -0.16 11.67
CA ILE A 76 14.61 -0.23 11.56
C ILE A 76 15.22 1.11 11.13
N ARG A 77 14.77 1.67 10.00
CA ARG A 77 15.38 2.86 9.38
C ARG A 77 14.87 4.18 9.96
N LYS A 78 13.55 4.33 10.11
CA LYS A 78 12.90 5.59 10.49
C LYS A 78 11.92 5.39 11.65
N PRO A 79 12.39 4.94 12.84
CA PRO A 79 11.55 4.84 14.02
C PRO A 79 10.96 6.20 14.38
N LYS A 80 9.69 6.22 14.81
CA LYS A 80 8.99 7.46 15.19
C LYS A 80 8.39 7.35 16.59
N GLY A 81 8.83 8.24 17.48
CA GLY A 81 8.31 8.37 18.84
C GLY A 81 8.81 7.30 19.81
N ASP A 82 8.58 7.54 21.09
CA ASP A 82 8.82 6.55 22.14
C ASP A 82 7.82 5.40 22.04
N GLY A 83 8.28 4.17 22.25
CA GLY A 83 7.43 2.98 22.12
C GLY A 83 7.05 2.62 20.67
N TYR A 84 7.82 3.05 19.68
CA TYR A 84 7.58 2.69 18.27
C TYR A 84 7.53 1.17 18.04
N CYS A 85 6.73 0.74 17.06
CA CYS A 85 6.49 -0.67 16.76
C CYS A 85 6.00 -1.42 18.01
N ASN A 86 4.91 -0.91 18.58
CA ASN A 86 4.26 -1.40 19.81
C ASN A 86 5.20 -1.64 21.00
N GLY A 87 6.20 -0.79 21.19
CA GLY A 87 7.19 -0.92 22.28
C GLY A 87 8.24 -2.00 22.05
N CYS A 88 8.21 -2.71 20.92
CA CYS A 88 9.15 -3.78 20.59
C CYS A 88 10.43 -3.29 19.92
N GLY A 89 10.49 -2.02 19.52
CA GLY A 89 11.64 -1.44 18.84
C GLY A 89 11.97 -2.20 17.55
N ARG A 90 13.17 -2.78 17.50
CA ARG A 90 13.66 -3.55 16.33
C ARG A 90 13.37 -5.06 16.40
N ASN A 91 12.70 -5.54 17.46
CA ASN A 91 12.42 -6.96 17.64
C ASN A 91 11.17 -7.40 16.86
N MET A 92 11.38 -8.05 15.70
CA MET A 92 10.31 -8.53 14.82
C MET A 92 9.38 -9.55 15.48
N THR A 93 9.93 -10.43 16.33
CA THR A 93 9.15 -11.46 17.02
C THR A 93 8.20 -10.83 18.03
N CYS A 94 8.70 -9.93 18.87
CA CYS A 94 7.88 -9.14 19.80
C CYS A 94 6.80 -8.36 19.01
N PHE A 95 7.20 -7.70 17.93
CA PHE A 95 6.30 -6.84 17.17
C PHE A 95 5.12 -7.61 16.58
N LEU A 96 5.35 -8.76 15.92
CA LEU A 96 4.29 -9.56 15.32
C LEU A 96 3.26 -10.05 16.35
N ILE A 97 3.75 -10.51 17.51
CA ILE A 97 2.88 -10.96 18.61
C ILE A 97 2.07 -9.78 19.16
N SER A 98 2.75 -8.66 19.43
CA SER A 98 2.13 -7.45 19.97
C SER A 98 1.10 -6.85 19.02
N GLU A 99 1.40 -6.80 17.71
CA GLU A 99 0.51 -6.29 16.68
C GLU A 99 -0.74 -7.15 16.51
N TYR A 100 -0.60 -8.47 16.51
CA TYR A 100 -1.76 -9.37 16.49
C TYR A 100 -2.66 -9.20 17.71
N ASN A 101 -2.08 -9.15 18.92
CA ASN A 101 -2.85 -8.93 20.14
C ASN A 101 -3.53 -7.56 20.16
N ARG A 102 -2.85 -6.53 19.66
CA ARG A 102 -3.40 -5.19 19.49
C ARG A 102 -4.60 -5.18 18.54
N ILE A 103 -4.49 -5.84 17.39
CA ILE A 103 -5.58 -5.99 16.43
C ILE A 103 -6.78 -6.68 17.07
N LYS A 104 -6.57 -7.81 17.75
CA LYS A 104 -7.62 -8.52 18.48
C LYS A 104 -8.35 -7.61 19.47
N ARG A 105 -7.58 -6.93 20.33
CA ARG A 105 -8.14 -6.01 21.33
C ARG A 105 -8.96 -4.90 20.68
N GLN A 106 -8.46 -4.28 19.60
CA GLN A 106 -9.20 -3.21 18.91
C GLN A 106 -10.52 -3.70 18.28
N ILE A 107 -10.55 -4.95 17.78
CA ILE A 107 -11.80 -5.57 17.31
C ILE A 107 -12.75 -5.81 18.48
N GLU A 108 -12.26 -6.41 19.57
CA GLU A 108 -13.06 -6.75 20.76
C GLU A 108 -13.66 -5.50 21.42
N GLU A 109 -12.92 -4.39 21.43
CA GLU A 109 -13.35 -3.10 21.98
C GLU A 109 -14.12 -2.21 21.00
N ASP A 110 -14.21 -2.60 19.72
CA ASP A 110 -14.69 -1.77 18.60
C ASP A 110 -14.06 -0.36 18.57
N ARG A 111 -12.75 -0.28 18.89
CA ARG A 111 -12.02 0.98 19.03
C ARG A 111 -10.77 1.00 18.17
N PHE A 112 -10.80 1.81 17.12
CA PHE A 112 -9.72 1.93 16.14
C PHE A 112 -9.06 3.32 16.19
N PRO A 113 -8.03 3.54 17.02
CA PRO A 113 -7.36 4.84 17.16
C PRO A 113 -6.59 5.29 15.92
N ARG A 114 -6.27 4.37 14.97
CA ARG A 114 -5.56 4.68 13.71
C ARG A 114 -4.21 5.38 13.94
N THR A 115 -3.45 4.85 14.90
CA THR A 115 -2.08 5.31 15.22
C THR A 115 -1.13 5.12 14.04
N PHE A 116 0.11 5.60 14.20
CA PHE A 116 1.13 5.43 13.18
C PHE A 116 1.34 3.97 12.81
N ASP A 117 1.48 3.07 13.78
CA ASP A 117 1.69 1.64 13.52
C ASP A 117 0.45 1.03 12.84
N ASP A 118 -0.76 1.31 13.33
CA ASP A 118 -2.01 0.83 12.71
C ASP A 118 -2.09 1.23 11.22
N ARG A 119 -1.63 2.46 10.89
CA ARG A 119 -1.60 2.97 9.51
C ARG A 119 -0.57 2.27 8.61
N HIS A 120 0.42 1.57 9.16
CA HIS A 120 1.43 0.87 8.35
C HIS A 120 1.22 -0.63 8.33
N PHE A 121 0.75 -1.22 9.43
CA PHE A 121 0.80 -2.66 9.67
C PHE A 121 -0.57 -3.35 9.71
N PHE A 122 -1.69 -2.62 9.79
CA PHE A 122 -3.01 -3.26 9.67
C PHE A 122 -3.29 -3.72 8.23
N PRO A 123 -4.19 -4.70 8.03
CA PRO A 123 -4.56 -5.19 6.71
C PRO A 123 -4.99 -4.07 5.77
N GLN A 124 -4.60 -4.19 4.51
CA GLN A 124 -4.95 -3.22 3.48
C GLN A 124 -6.43 -3.33 3.10
N SER A 125 -7.00 -4.53 3.19
CA SER A 125 -8.42 -4.84 2.97
C SER A 125 -9.36 -4.14 3.97
N TRP A 126 -8.84 -3.57 5.06
CA TRP A 126 -9.62 -2.80 6.04
C TRP A 126 -9.80 -1.33 5.67
N ARG A 127 -9.29 -0.91 4.52
CA ARG A 127 -9.27 0.50 4.10
C ARG A 127 -10.15 0.73 2.88
N CYS A 128 -10.26 2.01 2.49
CA CYS A 128 -10.85 2.43 1.23
C CYS A 128 -12.28 1.92 0.99
N ASN A 129 -13.10 1.80 2.04
CA ASN A 129 -14.49 1.32 1.94
C ASN A 129 -14.62 -0.06 1.26
N LEU A 130 -13.59 -0.91 1.33
CA LEU A 130 -13.56 -2.20 0.66
C LEU A 130 -14.60 -3.20 1.15
N ASN A 131 -15.03 -3.08 2.39
CA ASN A 131 -16.16 -3.85 2.91
C ASN A 131 -17.48 -3.53 2.19
N GLN A 132 -17.65 -2.30 1.69
CA GLN A 132 -18.86 -1.86 1.00
C GLN A 132 -18.73 -1.93 -0.53
N GLU A 133 -17.53 -1.70 -1.05
CA GLU A 133 -17.31 -1.47 -2.49
C GLU A 133 -16.46 -2.58 -3.13
N ARG A 134 -16.38 -3.74 -2.45
CA ARG A 134 -15.49 -4.85 -2.78
C ARG A 134 -15.46 -5.20 -4.27
N GLN A 135 -16.63 -5.50 -4.82
CA GLN A 135 -16.77 -6.01 -6.18
C GLN A 135 -16.47 -4.96 -7.26
N ARG A 136 -16.35 -3.68 -6.88
CA ARG A 136 -16.10 -2.59 -7.82
C ARG A 136 -14.63 -2.30 -8.04
N TYR A 137 -13.77 -2.78 -7.14
CA TYR A 137 -12.35 -2.53 -7.23
C TYR A 137 -11.67 -3.52 -8.18
N ASN A 138 -11.03 -2.96 -9.20
CA ASN A 138 -10.03 -3.67 -9.98
C ASN A 138 -8.72 -3.69 -9.19
N VAL A 139 -8.29 -4.87 -8.76
CA VAL A 139 -7.08 -5.04 -7.97
C VAL A 139 -5.87 -5.18 -8.90
N LEU A 140 -4.90 -4.29 -8.73
CA LEU A 140 -3.61 -4.31 -9.43
C LEU A 140 -2.53 -4.75 -8.44
N HIS A 141 -1.82 -5.82 -8.78
CA HIS A 141 -0.76 -6.36 -7.93
C HIS A 141 0.54 -5.60 -8.20
N TYR A 142 0.99 -4.85 -7.20
CA TYR A 142 2.31 -4.23 -7.22
C TYR A 142 3.33 -5.23 -6.68
N SER A 143 4.35 -5.51 -7.51
CA SER A 143 5.57 -6.15 -7.06
C SER A 143 6.67 -5.11 -6.88
N SER A 144 7.57 -5.41 -5.95
CA SER A 144 8.74 -4.58 -5.69
C SER A 144 9.92 -4.91 -6.62
N ASP A 145 9.78 -5.96 -7.43
CA ASP A 145 10.65 -6.24 -8.55
C ASP A 145 10.41 -5.24 -9.70
N ALA A 146 11.43 -5.02 -10.51
CA ALA A 146 11.34 -4.16 -11.70
C ALA A 146 10.72 -4.89 -12.89
N SER A 147 9.90 -5.93 -12.65
CA SER A 147 9.45 -6.88 -13.69
C SER A 147 8.53 -6.28 -14.75
N GLY A 148 8.10 -5.02 -14.59
CA GLY A 148 7.12 -4.39 -15.49
C GLY A 148 5.68 -4.87 -15.28
N ALA A 149 5.45 -5.96 -14.56
CA ALA A 149 4.13 -6.56 -14.38
C ALA A 149 3.08 -5.57 -13.82
N PHE A 150 3.50 -4.66 -12.94
CA PHE A 150 2.62 -3.60 -12.44
C PHE A 150 2.18 -2.66 -13.58
N LEU A 151 3.10 -2.24 -14.45
CA LEU A 151 2.79 -1.40 -15.61
C LEU A 151 1.90 -2.13 -16.62
N ASP A 152 2.14 -3.43 -16.84
CA ASP A 152 1.31 -4.26 -17.73
C ASP A 152 -0.13 -4.35 -17.24
N SER A 153 -0.35 -4.34 -15.93
CA SER A 153 -1.70 -4.27 -15.35
C SER A 153 -2.30 -2.85 -15.39
N LEU A 154 -1.50 -1.82 -15.12
CA LEU A 154 -1.98 -0.44 -14.97
C LEU A 154 -2.32 0.22 -16.30
N ILE A 155 -1.49 0.04 -17.32
CA ILE A 155 -1.60 0.77 -18.60
C ILE A 155 -2.92 0.47 -19.33
N PRO A 156 -3.39 -0.80 -19.43
CA PRO A 156 -4.69 -1.09 -20.01
C PRO A 156 -5.86 -0.36 -19.32
N HIS A 157 -5.81 -0.21 -17.99
CA HIS A 157 -6.82 0.58 -17.27
C HIS A 157 -6.78 2.06 -17.64
N LEU A 158 -5.59 2.65 -17.79
CA LEU A 158 -5.47 4.05 -18.22
C LEU A 158 -5.99 4.24 -19.66
N GLN A 159 -5.69 3.31 -20.56
CA GLN A 159 -6.18 3.33 -21.94
C GLN A 159 -7.71 3.22 -22.00
N ALA A 160 -8.30 2.33 -21.21
CA ALA A 160 -9.75 2.17 -21.10
C ALA A 160 -10.45 3.41 -20.55
N GLN A 161 -9.74 4.29 -19.84
CA GLN A 161 -10.24 5.59 -19.38
C GLN A 161 -9.84 6.75 -20.30
N GLN A 162 -9.39 6.44 -21.53
CA GLN A 162 -9.04 7.42 -22.57
C GLN A 162 -7.93 8.41 -22.14
N VAL A 163 -7.04 7.98 -21.24
CA VAL A 163 -5.88 8.79 -20.87
C VAL A 163 -4.98 8.96 -22.10
N PRO A 164 -4.54 10.19 -22.44
CA PRO A 164 -3.73 10.43 -23.64
C PRO A 164 -2.44 9.60 -23.67
N THR A 165 -2.05 9.14 -24.87
CA THR A 165 -0.84 8.31 -25.05
C THR A 165 0.42 8.98 -24.54
N SER A 166 0.54 10.31 -24.67
CA SER A 166 1.66 11.09 -24.14
C SER A 166 1.73 11.05 -22.61
N SER A 167 0.58 11.09 -21.95
CA SER A 167 0.44 10.97 -20.50
C SER A 167 0.78 9.58 -20.00
N ILE A 168 0.31 8.54 -20.71
CA ILE A 168 0.66 7.13 -20.43
C ILE A 168 2.17 6.91 -20.60
N LYS A 169 2.78 7.49 -21.65
CA LYS A 169 4.22 7.42 -21.85
C LYS A 169 4.97 8.05 -20.66
N PHE A 170 4.59 9.25 -20.24
CA PHE A 170 5.19 9.89 -19.07
C PHE A 170 5.09 9.01 -17.81
N ILE A 171 3.92 8.40 -17.56
CA ILE A 171 3.73 7.50 -16.42
C ILE A 171 4.64 6.27 -16.53
N ARG A 172 4.72 5.66 -17.72
CA ARG A 172 5.58 4.50 -17.97
C ARG A 172 7.03 4.85 -17.68
N ASP A 173 7.54 5.93 -18.25
CA ASP A 173 8.92 6.38 -18.09
C ASP A 173 9.22 6.64 -16.60
N GLN A 174 8.38 7.42 -15.92
CA GLN A 174 8.53 7.74 -14.50
C GLN A 174 8.51 6.52 -13.56
N LEU A 175 7.70 5.50 -13.87
CA LEU A 175 7.61 4.29 -13.05
C LEU A 175 8.68 3.25 -13.42
N SER A 176 9.30 3.36 -14.59
CA SER A 176 10.39 2.50 -15.04
C SER A 176 11.75 3.02 -14.56
N ASP A 177 11.89 4.33 -14.34
CA ASP A 177 13.12 5.03 -13.95
C ASP A 177 13.63 4.73 -12.52
N GLY A 178 12.97 3.86 -11.75
CA GLY A 178 13.53 3.33 -10.52
C GLY A 178 12.53 3.03 -9.42
N ARG A 179 12.96 3.25 -8.18
CA ARG A 179 12.22 2.84 -6.97
C ARG A 179 11.74 4.04 -6.17
N THR A 180 10.66 3.85 -5.42
CA THR A 180 10.12 4.88 -4.52
C THR A 180 11.13 5.24 -3.42
N VAL A 181 11.01 6.43 -2.84
CA VAL A 181 11.87 6.94 -1.74
C VAL A 181 11.87 6.02 -0.51
N HIS A 182 10.81 5.22 -0.32
CA HIS A 182 10.67 4.27 0.78
C HIS A 182 11.09 2.84 0.44
N SER A 183 11.68 2.61 -0.73
CA SER A 183 12.12 1.27 -1.09
C SER A 183 13.16 0.74 -0.11
N THR A 184 12.96 -0.50 0.32
CA THR A 184 13.82 -1.24 1.24
C THR A 184 14.37 -2.53 0.61
N VAL A 185 14.00 -2.82 -0.64
CA VAL A 185 14.18 -4.13 -1.29
C VAL A 185 15.64 -4.59 -1.25
N ASP A 186 16.58 -3.70 -1.57
CA ASP A 186 17.99 -4.06 -1.67
C ASP A 186 18.77 -3.91 -0.36
N SER A 187 18.09 -3.59 0.76
CA SER A 187 18.80 -3.42 2.03
C SER A 187 19.18 -4.77 2.66
N SER A 188 20.39 -4.85 3.23
CA SER A 188 20.85 -6.04 3.97
C SER A 188 19.90 -6.42 5.11
N ALA A 189 19.32 -5.42 5.78
CA ALA A 189 18.29 -5.62 6.80
C ALA A 189 17.05 -6.34 6.24
N ARG A 190 16.59 -5.97 5.04
CA ARG A 190 15.43 -6.60 4.39
C ARG A 190 15.70 -8.06 4.04
N GLN A 191 16.88 -8.38 3.53
CA GLN A 191 17.27 -9.76 3.20
C GLN A 191 17.38 -10.63 4.45
N PHE A 192 18.04 -10.13 5.51
CA PHE A 192 18.17 -10.82 6.79
C PHE A 192 16.81 -11.12 7.43
N LEU A 193 15.93 -10.11 7.51
CA LEU A 193 14.60 -10.25 8.11
C LEU A 193 13.68 -11.15 7.28
N GLU A 194 13.79 -11.13 5.95
CA GLU A 194 13.03 -12.05 5.09
C GLU A 194 13.40 -13.50 5.38
N LYS A 195 14.70 -13.79 5.40
CA LYS A 195 15.20 -15.13 5.67
C LYS A 195 14.67 -15.61 7.02
N ARG A 196 14.78 -14.77 8.06
CA ARG A 196 14.27 -15.07 9.41
C ARG A 196 12.75 -15.31 9.44
N LEU A 197 11.98 -14.49 8.73
CA LEU A 197 10.52 -14.62 8.69
C LEU A 197 10.09 -15.88 7.95
N ARG A 198 10.64 -16.12 6.75
CA ARG A 198 10.27 -17.26 5.90
C ARG A 198 10.75 -18.60 6.45
N SER A 199 11.82 -18.61 7.25
CA SER A 199 12.33 -19.81 7.89
C SER A 199 11.62 -20.15 9.22
N SER A 200 10.67 -19.34 9.67
CA SER A 200 10.00 -19.53 10.96
C SER A 200 8.49 -19.72 10.76
N PRO A 201 7.98 -20.96 10.85
CA PRO A 201 6.54 -21.23 10.80
C PRO A 201 5.76 -20.40 11.83
N PHE A 202 6.33 -20.25 13.03
CA PHE A 202 5.75 -19.42 14.09
C PHE A 202 5.57 -17.96 13.67
N LEU A 203 6.59 -17.30 13.14
CA LEU A 203 6.46 -15.90 12.71
C LEU A 203 5.56 -15.76 11.49
N MET A 204 5.61 -16.73 10.57
CA MET A 204 4.75 -16.75 9.40
C MET A 204 3.28 -16.91 9.79
N GLU A 205 2.97 -17.71 10.81
CA GLU A 205 1.61 -17.86 11.32
C GLU A 205 1.03 -16.51 11.76
N TYR A 206 1.79 -15.69 12.49
CA TYR A 206 1.34 -14.36 12.88
C TYR A 206 1.11 -13.44 11.69
N VAL A 207 1.98 -13.48 10.67
CA VAL A 207 1.78 -12.72 9.42
C VAL A 207 0.50 -13.17 8.72
N VAL A 208 0.27 -14.49 8.60
CA VAL A 208 -0.96 -15.02 8.00
C VAL A 208 -2.18 -14.61 8.81
N ARG A 209 -2.15 -14.71 10.14
CA ARG A 209 -3.27 -14.30 11.01
C ARG A 209 -3.60 -12.82 10.87
N ILE A 210 -2.58 -11.96 10.90
CA ILE A 210 -2.76 -10.50 10.75
C ILE A 210 -3.35 -10.20 9.37
N PHE A 211 -2.78 -10.75 8.30
CA PHE A 211 -3.11 -10.38 6.92
C PHE A 211 -4.01 -11.37 6.17
N TYR A 212 -4.68 -12.29 6.86
CA TYR A 212 -5.48 -13.35 6.23
C TYR A 212 -6.50 -12.80 5.23
N SER A 213 -7.16 -11.70 5.62
CA SER A 213 -8.12 -10.99 4.78
C SER A 213 -7.49 -10.43 3.51
N ASP A 214 -6.24 -9.96 3.55
CA ASP A 214 -5.51 -9.47 2.37
C ASP A 214 -5.16 -10.63 1.43
N PHE A 215 -4.66 -11.76 1.95
CA PHE A 215 -4.38 -12.95 1.14
C PHE A 215 -5.63 -13.41 0.38
N LYS A 216 -6.75 -13.57 1.08
CA LYS A 216 -7.99 -14.05 0.46
C LYS A 216 -8.59 -13.03 -0.49
N TYR A 217 -8.65 -11.76 -0.07
CA TYR A 217 -9.33 -10.74 -0.86
C TYR A 217 -8.56 -10.38 -2.13
N PHE A 218 -7.24 -10.22 -2.03
CA PHE A 218 -6.39 -9.88 -3.17
C PHE A 218 -5.85 -11.11 -3.90
N LYS A 219 -6.32 -12.31 -3.56
CA LYS A 219 -5.95 -13.56 -4.23
C LYS A 219 -4.42 -13.81 -4.26
N PHE A 220 -3.71 -13.39 -3.21
CA PHE A 220 -2.32 -13.79 -3.02
C PHE A 220 -2.27 -15.24 -2.51
N PRO A 221 -1.32 -16.05 -2.97
CA PRO A 221 -1.14 -17.40 -2.46
C PRO A 221 -0.79 -17.33 -0.97
N LEU A 222 -1.38 -18.24 -0.18
CA LEU A 222 -0.98 -18.40 1.20
C LEU A 222 0.44 -19.01 1.28
N PRO A 223 1.25 -18.61 2.26
CA PRO A 223 2.57 -19.21 2.48
C PRO A 223 2.47 -20.73 2.68
N ASN A 224 3.52 -21.46 2.30
CA ASN A 224 3.59 -22.91 2.48
C ASN A 224 3.30 -23.30 3.94
N GLY A 225 2.46 -24.31 4.14
CA GLY A 225 1.99 -24.75 5.46
C GLY A 225 0.72 -24.06 5.96
N PHE A 226 0.17 -23.10 5.21
CA PHE A 226 -1.07 -22.37 5.56
C PHE A 226 -2.11 -22.38 4.43
N GLN A 227 -1.95 -23.25 3.42
CA GLN A 227 -2.83 -23.33 2.25
C GLN A 227 -4.21 -23.93 2.59
#